data_AF-A0AAV6PME7-F1
#
_entry.id   AF-A0AAV6PME7-F1
#
_cell.length_a   1.000
_cell.length_b   1.000
_cell.length_c   1.000
_cell.angle_alpha   90.00
_cell.angle_beta   90.00
_cell.angle_gamma   90.00
#
_symmetry.space_group_name_H-M   'P 1'
#
loop_
_entity.id
_entity.type
_entity.pdbx_description
1 polymer ?
#
loop_
_entity_poly.entity_id
_entity_poly.type
_entity_poly.pdbx_seq_one_letter_code
_entity_poly.pdbx_strand_id
1 'polypeptide(L)' 'MSRQLVCVCFVAVALWSVSVLSVSVFSDPSHAHMLLRSRRANSFLEELKPASMERECVEEKCDFEEAQEIFHTREAT' A
#
# COMPACT_ATOMS: atom_id res chain seq x y z
N MET A 1 -32.67 -15.16 -34.37
CA MET A 1 -32.22 -15.39 -32.96
C MET A 1 -30.73 -15.19 -32.77
N SER A 2 -29.83 -15.95 -33.41
CA SER A 2 -28.37 -15.87 -33.17
C SER A 2 -27.75 -14.47 -33.31
N ARG A 3 -28.02 -13.74 -34.41
CA ARG A 3 -27.51 -12.35 -34.60
C ARG A 3 -27.99 -11.35 -33.55
N GLN A 4 -29.23 -11.47 -33.08
CA GLN A 4 -29.75 -10.58 -32.05
C GLN A 4 -29.15 -10.90 -30.68
N LEU A 5 -28.93 -12.18 -30.37
CA LEU A 5 -28.23 -12.61 -29.17
C LEU A 5 -26.80 -12.07 -29.13
N VAL A 6 -26.08 -12.15 -30.26
CA VAL A 6 -24.73 -11.59 -30.40
C VAL A 6 -24.72 -10.09 -30.15
N CYS A 7 -25.62 -9.33 -30.79
CA CYS A 7 -25.71 -7.88 -30.56
C CYS A 7 -26.00 -7.53 -29.09
N VAL A 8 -26.92 -8.26 -28.44
CA VAL A 8 -27.25 -8.03 -27.03
C VAL A 8 -26.04 -8.31 -26.13
N CYS A 9 -25.29 -9.38 -26.38
CA CYS A 9 -24.06 -9.68 -25.63
C CYS A 9 -22.99 -8.59 -25.80
N PHE A 10 -22.78 -8.09 -27.03
CA PHE A 10 -21.81 -7.01 -27.27
C PHE A 10 -22.20 -5.71 -26.56
N VAL A 11 -23.48 -5.33 -26.57
CA VAL A 11 -23.95 -4.14 -25.86
C VAL A 11 -23.80 -4.32 -24.35
N ALA A 12 -24.12 -5.49 -23.80
CA ALA A 12 -23.96 -5.77 -22.37
C ALA A 12 -22.49 -5.66 -21.92
N VAL A 13 -21.55 -6.23 -22.68
CA VAL A 13 -20.10 -6.14 -22.39
C VAL A 13 -19.59 -4.70 -22.48
N ALA A 14 -20.05 -3.94 -23.47
CA ALA A 14 -19.67 -2.53 -23.62
C ALA A 14 -20.20 -1.65 -22.47
N LEU A 15 -21.42 -1.91 -21.97
CA LEU A 15 -21.97 -1.18 -20.83
C LEU A 15 -21.24 -1.52 -19.52
N TRP A 16 -20.83 -2.77 -19.35
CA TRP A 16 -20.05 -3.20 -18.19
C TRP A 16 -18.64 -2.59 -18.19
N SER A 17 -17.96 -2.53 -19.34
CA SER A 17 -16.62 -1.96 -19.42
C SER A 17 -16.57 -0.46 -19.11
N VAL A 18 -17.60 0.31 -19.51
CA VAL A 18 -17.71 1.75 -19.18
C VAL A 18 -17.86 1.98 -17.66
N SER A 19 -18.51 1.05 -16.95
CA SER A 19 -18.67 1.12 -15.50
C SER A 19 -17.36 0.85 -14.74
N VAL A 20 -16.46 0.04 -15.30
CA VAL A 20 -15.15 -0.25 -14.71
C VAL A 20 -14.18 0.91 -14.92
N LEU A 21 -14.25 1.59 -16.07
CA LEU A 21 -13.37 2.72 -16.42
C LEU A 21 -13.67 4.00 -15.62
N SER A 22 -14.84 4.08 -14.99
CA SER A 22 -15.28 5.25 -14.20
C SER A 22 -14.84 5.20 -12.73
N VAL A 23 -14.14 4.15 -12.31
CA VAL A 23 -13.56 4.07 -10.96
C VAL A 23 -12.30 4.95 -10.90
N SER A 24 -12.29 5.91 -9.98
CA SER A 24 -11.12 6.74 -9.72
C SER A 24 -9.97 5.89 -9.17
N VAL A 25 -8.87 5.82 -9.91
CA VAL A 25 -7.64 5.08 -9.52
C VAL A 25 -6.78 5.91 -8.56
N PHE A 26 -7.04 7.21 -8.44
CA PHE A 26 -6.28 8.10 -7.57
C PHE A 26 -6.88 8.12 -6.16
N SER A 27 -6.07 7.73 -5.18
CA SER A 27 -6.37 7.90 -3.75
C SER A 27 -6.35 9.38 -3.37
N ASP A 28 -7.10 9.73 -2.31
CA ASP A 28 -7.11 11.07 -1.76
C ASP A 28 -5.67 11.55 -1.41
N PRO A 29 -5.30 12.81 -1.70
CA PRO A 29 -3.94 13.32 -1.46
C PRO A 29 -3.45 13.12 -0.03
N SER A 30 -4.33 13.19 0.97
CA SER A 30 -3.97 12.97 2.38
C SER A 30 -3.53 11.53 2.66
N HIS A 31 -4.10 10.56 1.95
CA HIS A 31 -3.74 9.14 2.04
C HIS A 31 -2.58 8.77 1.12
N ALA A 32 -2.48 9.43 -0.04
CA ALA A 32 -1.41 9.17 -1.02
C ALA A 32 -0.03 9.63 -0.54
N HIS A 33 0.03 10.67 0.31
CA HIS A 33 1.28 11.17 0.90
C HIS A 33 2.01 10.11 1.74
N MET A 34 1.27 9.21 2.38
CA MET A 34 1.85 8.16 3.22
C MET A 34 2.60 7.13 2.36
N LEU A 35 2.06 6.76 1.20
CA LEU A 35 2.64 5.75 0.31
C LEU A 35 3.89 6.23 -0.44
N LEU A 36 3.97 7.52 -0.77
CA LEU A 36 5.11 8.09 -1.50
C LEU A 36 6.29 8.44 -0.59
N ARG A 37 6.05 8.61 0.71
CA ARG A 37 7.08 9.06 1.67
C ARG A 37 7.58 7.97 2.61
N SER A 38 6.80 6.91 2.85
CA SER A 38 7.25 5.81 3.69
C SER A 38 8.41 5.07 3.03
N ARG A 39 9.55 5.01 3.71
CA ARG A 39 10.62 4.06 3.39
C ARG A 39 10.07 2.63 3.57
N ARG A 40 10.69 1.65 2.90
CA ARG A 40 10.26 0.25 2.97
C ARG A 40 10.96 -0.41 4.16
N ALA A 41 10.19 -0.74 5.20
CA ALA A 41 10.63 -1.62 6.28
C ALA A 41 10.97 -3.02 5.74
N ASN A 42 11.74 -3.80 6.51
CA ASN A 42 12.06 -5.20 6.23
C ASN A 42 12.80 -5.41 4.88
N SER A 43 13.83 -4.60 4.63
CA SER A 43 14.71 -4.71 3.48
C SER A 43 15.78 -5.82 3.65
N PHE A 44 16.40 -6.26 2.55
CA PHE A 44 17.40 -7.33 2.62
C PHE A 44 18.58 -6.91 3.52
N LEU A 45 18.81 -7.69 4.59
CA LEU A 45 19.83 -7.44 5.61
C LEU A 45 19.60 -6.18 6.48
N GLU A 46 18.35 -5.72 6.62
CA GLU A 46 17.93 -4.66 7.55
C GLU A 46 18.50 -4.88 8.96
N GLU A 47 18.31 -6.09 9.49
CA GLU A 47 18.70 -6.55 10.83
C GLU A 47 20.20 -6.50 11.14
N LEU A 48 21.06 -6.28 10.14
CA LEU A 48 22.49 -6.07 10.39
C LEU A 48 22.80 -4.64 10.84
N LYS A 49 21.86 -3.70 10.63
CA LYS A 49 21.99 -2.32 11.07
C LYS A 49 21.59 -2.21 12.55
N PRO A 50 22.11 -1.24 13.30
CA PRO A 50 21.65 -0.98 14.67
C PRO A 50 20.19 -0.50 14.66
N ALA A 51 19.41 -0.93 15.66
CA ALA A 51 18.03 -0.49 15.89
C ALA A 51 17.94 1.03 16.01
N SER A 52 16.92 1.64 15.42
CA SER A 52 16.79 3.10 15.35
C SER A 52 15.33 3.55 15.28
N MET A 53 14.88 4.26 16.33
CA MET A 53 13.52 4.81 16.41
C MET A 53 13.15 5.68 15.20
N GLU A 54 14.06 6.57 14.79
CA GLU A 54 13.81 7.45 13.64
C GLU A 54 13.66 6.63 12.36
N ARG A 55 14.55 5.66 12.11
CA ARG A 55 14.52 4.87 10.88
C ARG A 55 13.32 3.91 10.84
N GLU A 56 13.16 3.07 11.86
CA GLU A 56 12.22 1.94 11.85
C GLU A 56 10.79 2.37 12.17
N CYS A 57 10.60 3.33 13.08
CA CYS A 57 9.27 3.69 13.60
C CYS A 57 8.76 5.09 13.23
N VAL A 58 9.63 6.02 12.80
CA VAL A 58 9.23 7.37 12.36
C VAL A 58 9.23 7.49 10.83
N GLU A 59 10.32 7.09 10.18
CA GLU A 59 10.44 7.07 8.71
C GLU A 59 9.77 5.84 8.08
N GLU A 60 9.78 4.73 8.80
CA GLU A 60 9.19 3.44 8.42
C GLU A 60 8.03 3.06 9.36
N LYS A 61 7.27 2.04 8.96
CA LYS A 61 6.24 1.45 9.82
C LYS A 61 6.84 0.23 10.50
N CYS A 62 7.11 0.34 11.80
CA CYS A 62 7.63 -0.78 12.58
C CYS A 62 6.54 -1.70 13.13
N ASP A 63 6.90 -2.96 13.38
CA ASP A 63 6.13 -3.91 14.15
C ASP A 63 6.52 -3.93 15.64
N PHE A 64 5.95 -4.87 16.40
CA PHE A 64 6.17 -4.94 17.84
C PHE A 64 7.59 -5.41 18.21
N GLU A 65 8.22 -6.26 17.39
CA GLU A 65 9.56 -6.78 17.63
C GLU A 65 10.58 -5.67 17.41
N GLU A 66 10.51 -4.96 16.29
CA GLU A 66 11.36 -3.80 15.97
C GLU A 66 11.22 -2.69 17.04
N ALA A 67 9.99 -2.38 17.46
CA ALA A 67 9.77 -1.43 18.55
C ALA A 67 10.39 -1.91 19.87
N GLN A 68 10.29 -3.20 20.18
CA GLN A 68 10.88 -3.78 21.39
C GLN A 68 12.41 -3.68 21.37
N GLU A 69 13.07 -3.88 20.22
CA GLU A 69 14.53 -3.79 20.08
C GLU A 69 15.07 -2.40 20.41
N ILE A 70 14.36 -1.34 19.99
CA ILE A 70 14.71 0.06 20.31
C ILE A 70 14.66 0.29 21.83
N PHE A 71 13.55 -0.08 22.47
CA PHE A 71 13.30 0.24 23.88
C PHE A 71 13.89 -0.78 24.88
N HIS A 72 14.43 -1.90 24.41
CA HIS A 72 15.12 -2.88 25.28
C HIS A 72 16.48 -2.38 25.77
N THR A 73 17.07 -1.38 25.10
CA THR A 73 18.33 -0.77 25.52
C THR A 73 18.06 0.47 26.40
N ARG A 74 18.70 0.49 27.57
CA ARG A 74 18.55 1.50 28.62
C ARG A 74 19.20 2.83 28.24
N GLU A 75 18.78 3.47 27.16
CA GLU A 75 19.14 4.86 26.88
C GLU A 75 17.86 5.70 26.71
N ALA A 76 17.43 6.27 27.84
CA ALA A 76 16.31 7.18 28.05
C ALA A 76 14.91 6.56 28.13
N THR A 77 14.46 6.47 29.39
CA THR A 77 13.06 6.61 29.82
C THR A 77 12.55 8.00 29.51
#